data_AF-A0A2C9KH12-F1
#
_entry.id   AF-A0A2C9KH12-F1
#
_cell.length_a   1.000
_cell.length_b   1.000
_cell.length_c   1.000
_cell.angle_alpha   90.00
_cell.angle_beta   90.00
_cell.angle_gamma   90.00
#
_symmetry.space_group_name_H-M   'P 1'
#
loop_
_entity.id
_entity.type
_entity.pdbx_description
1 polymer ?
#
loop_
_entity_poly.entity_id
_entity_poly.type
_entity_poly.pdbx_seq_one_letter_code
_entity_poly.pdbx_strand_id
1 'polypeptide(L)'
;MWPFRVIPMRSAICLQKLKQNTSSAYFTTFIGKCRINRSMQHSSQSHKLLIQNKLLNYHYISLTQPHCCMYTSPVHFNTTETADNSRDSSMNVQTLLETWFYEVCPRGSLSATMPFKTYIKSLKQPGLNKVIIQLHYDIDSNSDHKVPESIQLSQISNMYELKVSFDEDKANMNVSCEVTNGVVLPVVCIIQVPLQFDLNLKLLEEKDVHVEGMESNKIVVEAEKGNCCFNNVKCMSLSAMSRSGNITCGSTLHGNSYFQTRKSGSISTEKLQGSNIICETEMGSVSVKSLYADNATFRSDAGSINLGHCHGQLYLLAGQSDVNIGSLDGDLDIGLQSGNVSVHLSRHQKANIEVGTGDISVSFPDTASTDLNLDCNAVTVDNRIDVHFTDSELPHHKEGYIGIKGMSLVNVRTLSGTVNLQSRDWIETTNLFMHKFKDL
;
A
#
# COMPACT_ATOMS: atom_id res chain seq x y z
N MET A 1 5.83 -63.07 20.81
CA MET A 1 4.45 -63.35 21.23
C MET A 1 3.54 -62.38 20.48
N TRP A 2 2.60 -62.90 19.69
CA TRP A 2 1.40 -62.22 19.15
C TRP A 2 0.36 -62.00 20.26
N PRO A 3 -0.87 -61.44 20.04
CA PRO A 3 -1.49 -60.76 18.88
C PRO A 3 -2.16 -59.39 19.28
N PHE A 4 -2.77 -58.53 18.45
CA PHE A 4 -3.89 -58.74 17.49
C PHE A 4 -4.00 -57.62 16.43
N ARG A 5 -4.49 -58.02 15.24
CA ARG A 5 -4.91 -57.24 14.04
C ARG A 5 -6.37 -56.78 14.14
N VAL A 6 -6.78 -55.74 13.38
CA VAL A 6 -7.91 -55.75 12.39
C VAL A 6 -7.76 -54.61 11.34
N ILE A 7 -7.93 -54.94 10.06
CA ILE A 7 -8.36 -54.14 8.86
C ILE A 7 -9.17 -55.16 7.98
N PRO A 8 -9.96 -54.90 6.89
CA PRO A 8 -10.63 -53.71 6.29
C PRO A 8 -12.12 -53.92 5.86
N MET A 9 -12.75 -52.92 5.22
CA MET A 9 -13.67 -53.16 4.07
C MET A 9 -13.74 -51.98 3.08
N ARG A 10 -13.48 -52.28 1.78
CA ARG A 10 -13.99 -51.59 0.57
C ARG A 10 -15.46 -52.04 0.37
N SER A 11 -16.40 -51.46 -0.39
CA SER A 11 -16.48 -50.78 -1.69
C SER A 11 -17.97 -50.50 -1.98
N ALA A 12 -18.35 -49.48 -2.78
CA ALA A 12 -19.29 -49.63 -3.90
C ALA A 12 -19.59 -48.30 -4.62
N ILE A 13 -19.50 -48.37 -5.94
CA ILE A 13 -19.89 -47.39 -6.96
C ILE A 13 -21.41 -47.49 -7.17
N CYS A 14 -22.09 -46.36 -7.39
CA CYS A 14 -23.32 -46.35 -8.20
C CYS A 14 -23.44 -45.04 -8.99
N LEU A 15 -23.38 -45.19 -10.32
CA LEU A 15 -23.61 -44.20 -11.36
C LEU A 15 -25.09 -44.25 -11.72
N GLN A 16 -25.84 -43.14 -11.65
CA GLN A 16 -27.04 -42.98 -12.46
C GLN A 16 -27.33 -41.53 -12.84
N LYS A 17 -27.49 -41.35 -14.15
CA LYS A 17 -27.89 -40.17 -14.90
C LYS A 17 -29.22 -39.60 -14.41
N LEU A 18 -29.32 -38.27 -14.30
CA LEU A 18 -30.56 -37.54 -14.57
C LEU A 18 -30.27 -36.33 -15.45
N LYS A 19 -30.94 -36.31 -16.60
CA LYS A 19 -30.96 -35.25 -17.61
C LYS A 19 -31.97 -34.16 -17.22
N GLN A 20 -31.57 -32.93 -17.50
CA GLN A 20 -32.33 -31.81 -18.07
C GLN A 20 -33.41 -31.05 -17.26
N ASN A 21 -33.18 -29.73 -17.30
CA ASN A 21 -34.12 -28.60 -17.37
C ASN A 21 -34.82 -28.14 -16.10
N THR A 22 -34.48 -26.92 -15.63
CA THR A 22 -35.26 -25.69 -15.94
C THR A 22 -34.62 -24.41 -15.38
N SER A 23 -34.60 -23.38 -16.23
CA SER A 23 -34.86 -21.95 -15.97
C SER A 23 -33.90 -21.08 -15.13
N SER A 24 -33.20 -20.19 -15.86
CA SER A 24 -33.27 -18.72 -15.80
C SER A 24 -33.38 -18.02 -14.44
N ALA A 25 -32.39 -17.19 -14.09
CA ALA A 25 -32.59 -15.74 -13.95
C ALA A 25 -31.29 -14.97 -13.64
N TYR A 26 -31.08 -13.91 -14.42
CA TYR A 26 -30.41 -12.64 -14.15
C TYR A 26 -30.04 -12.36 -12.68
N PHE A 27 -28.79 -11.92 -12.44
CA PHE A 27 -28.48 -11.06 -11.30
C PHE A 27 -27.82 -9.76 -11.76
N THR A 28 -28.66 -8.74 -11.72
CA THR A 28 -28.36 -7.33 -11.89
C THR A 28 -27.72 -6.78 -10.61
N THR A 29 -26.77 -5.89 -10.84
CA THR A 29 -26.15 -4.94 -9.93
C THR A 29 -27.18 -4.23 -9.02
N PHE A 30 -26.90 -4.13 -7.71
CA PHE A 30 -27.51 -3.10 -6.87
C PHE A 30 -26.48 -2.45 -5.93
N ILE A 31 -26.20 -1.19 -6.26
CA ILE A 31 -25.62 -0.17 -5.37
C ILE A 31 -26.76 0.35 -4.50
N GLY A 32 -26.56 0.39 -3.18
CA GLY A 32 -27.55 0.93 -2.23
C GLY A 32 -26.89 1.74 -1.12
N LYS A 33 -26.92 3.06 -1.28
CA LYS A 33 -26.43 4.07 -0.33
C LYS A 33 -27.15 4.03 1.02
N CYS A 34 -26.35 4.34 2.04
CA CYS A 34 -26.74 4.76 3.38
C CYS A 34 -27.74 5.93 3.37
N ARG A 35 -28.74 5.93 4.26
CA ARG A 35 -29.28 7.17 4.84
C ARG A 35 -29.85 6.95 6.24
N ILE A 36 -29.25 7.70 7.17
CA ILE A 36 -29.66 7.93 8.55
C ILE A 36 -30.97 8.72 8.57
N ASN A 37 -31.88 8.40 9.49
CA ASN A 37 -32.82 9.36 10.03
C ASN A 37 -32.98 9.17 11.56
N ARG A 38 -32.83 10.28 12.28
CA ARG A 38 -33.07 10.43 13.73
C ARG A 38 -34.57 10.46 14.02
N SER A 39 -35.00 9.88 15.14
CA SER A 39 -36.00 10.50 16.02
C SER A 39 -35.88 10.00 17.47
N MET A 40 -36.13 10.92 18.39
CA MET A 40 -36.14 10.78 19.85
C MET A 40 -37.32 9.94 20.36
N GLN A 41 -37.18 9.24 21.49
CA GLN A 41 -37.88 9.56 22.75
C GLN A 41 -37.60 8.56 23.90
N HIS A 42 -37.46 9.14 25.09
CA HIS A 42 -37.46 8.67 26.49
C HIS A 42 -37.92 7.23 26.86
N SER A 43 -37.16 6.59 27.77
CA SER A 43 -37.63 6.14 29.11
C SER A 43 -36.45 5.58 29.92
N SER A 44 -36.02 6.27 30.99
CA SER A 44 -36.11 5.87 32.41
C SER A 44 -35.60 4.46 32.75
N GLN A 45 -34.53 4.36 33.53
CA GLN A 45 -34.65 4.04 34.96
C GLN A 45 -33.28 4.07 35.68
N SER A 46 -33.37 4.59 36.89
CA SER A 46 -32.31 4.89 37.83
C SER A 46 -31.99 3.66 38.69
N HIS A 47 -30.71 3.41 38.98
CA HIS A 47 -30.32 2.87 40.28
C HIS A 47 -28.96 3.43 40.71
N LYS A 48 -29.01 4.32 41.72
CA LYS A 48 -27.90 4.70 42.59
C LYS A 48 -27.69 3.59 43.61
N LEU A 49 -26.44 3.20 43.85
CA LEU A 49 -25.99 2.84 45.19
C LEU A 49 -24.52 3.25 45.39
N LEU A 50 -24.33 4.06 46.43
CA LEU A 50 -23.06 4.44 47.05
C LEU A 50 -22.34 3.21 47.62
N ILE A 51 -21.01 3.27 47.76
CA ILE A 51 -20.30 3.33 49.07
C ILE A 51 -18.77 3.47 48.89
N GLN A 52 -18.28 4.60 49.43
CA GLN A 52 -17.05 4.85 50.22
C GLN A 52 -15.62 4.62 49.70
N ASN A 53 -14.94 5.76 49.55
CA ASN A 53 -13.76 6.21 50.32
C ASN A 53 -12.69 5.18 50.69
N LYS A 54 -11.50 5.36 50.10
CA LYS A 54 -10.23 5.28 50.82
C LYS A 54 -9.29 6.40 50.37
N LEU A 55 -9.06 7.34 51.30
CA LEU A 55 -7.95 8.26 51.33
C LEU A 55 -6.62 7.49 51.35
N LEU A 56 -5.64 7.96 50.60
CA LEU A 56 -4.23 7.96 50.99
C LEU A 56 -3.52 9.10 50.25
N ASN A 57 -3.03 10.05 51.05
CA ASN A 57 -2.11 11.13 50.69
C ASN A 57 -0.88 10.58 49.97
N TYR A 58 -0.31 11.32 49.00
CA TYR A 58 1.14 11.63 48.97
C TYR A 58 1.45 12.75 47.97
N HIS A 59 2.08 13.80 48.53
CA HIS A 59 2.95 14.84 47.99
C HIS A 59 2.71 15.55 46.64
N TYR A 60 2.41 16.84 46.81
CA TYR A 60 2.71 17.96 45.92
C TYR A 60 4.08 17.85 45.23
N ILE A 61 4.07 17.88 43.90
CA ILE A 61 5.11 18.53 43.09
C ILE A 61 4.37 19.44 42.11
N SER A 62 4.47 20.75 42.31
CA SER A 62 3.96 21.74 41.38
C SER A 62 4.81 21.74 40.11
N LEU A 63 4.25 21.26 39.01
CA LEU A 63 4.75 21.58 37.68
C LEU A 63 3.74 22.54 37.05
N THR A 64 4.16 23.79 37.01
CA THR A 64 3.51 24.91 36.33
C THR A 64 3.15 24.53 34.90
N GLN A 65 1.86 24.65 34.57
CA GLN A 65 1.36 24.61 33.20
C GLN A 65 2.08 25.67 32.35
N PRO A 66 2.51 25.38 31.11
CA PRO A 66 2.75 26.43 30.16
C PRO A 66 1.38 26.94 29.69
N HIS A 67 1.12 28.22 29.96
CA HIS A 67 0.00 28.96 29.44
C HIS A 67 -0.07 28.84 27.90
N CYS A 68 -1.21 28.38 27.36
CA CYS A 68 -1.57 28.66 25.97
C CYS A 68 -1.67 30.18 25.81
N CYS A 69 -0.86 30.73 24.90
CA CYS A 69 -0.83 32.15 24.60
C CYS A 69 -2.05 32.58 23.80
N MET A 70 -2.53 33.77 24.17
CA MET A 70 -3.63 34.51 23.57
C MET A 70 -3.28 35.09 22.18
N TYR A 71 -4.32 35.21 21.35
CA TYR A 71 -4.52 36.18 20.25
C TYR A 71 -3.36 36.46 19.29
N THR A 72 -3.53 36.07 18.01
CA THR A 72 -2.94 36.82 16.89
C THR A 72 -3.86 36.85 15.66
N SER A 73 -4.12 38.06 15.18
CA SER A 73 -4.72 38.37 13.86
C SER A 73 -3.81 37.91 12.71
N PRO A 74 -4.33 37.73 11.48
CA PRO A 74 -3.49 37.49 10.31
C PRO A 74 -2.56 38.68 10.06
N VAL A 75 -1.25 38.42 9.98
CA VAL A 75 -0.23 39.42 9.69
C VAL A 75 0.32 39.18 8.29
N HIS A 76 0.17 40.17 7.41
CA HIS A 76 0.87 40.24 6.14
C HIS A 76 2.27 40.85 6.35
N PHE A 77 3.32 40.11 6.01
CA PHE A 77 4.68 40.64 5.91
C PHE A 77 5.31 40.25 4.58
N ASN A 78 5.79 41.27 3.85
CA ASN A 78 6.72 41.14 2.73
C ASN A 78 8.15 41.07 3.28
N THR A 79 8.95 40.10 2.84
CA THR A 79 10.42 40.17 2.98
C THR A 79 11.12 39.57 1.76
N THR A 80 12.19 40.26 1.38
CA THR A 80 13.11 40.01 0.26
C THR A 80 14.44 39.41 0.76
N GLU A 81 15.12 38.71 -0.17
CA GLU A 81 16.56 38.29 -0.18
C GLU A 81 16.97 37.04 0.64
N THR A 82 17.89 36.15 0.24
CA THR A 82 18.82 36.02 -0.91
C THR A 82 19.10 34.53 -1.18
N ALA A 83 19.46 34.19 -2.43
CA ALA A 83 19.62 32.84 -2.96
C ALA A 83 20.93 32.14 -2.57
N ASP A 84 20.86 30.84 -2.31
CA ASP A 84 21.98 29.90 -2.42
C ASP A 84 21.55 28.63 -3.18
N ASN A 85 22.40 28.20 -4.12
CA ASN A 85 22.09 27.28 -5.21
C ASN A 85 22.30 25.82 -4.79
N SER A 86 21.21 25.13 -4.46
CA SER A 86 21.06 23.69 -4.67
C SER A 86 19.60 23.44 -5.06
N ARG A 87 19.30 22.36 -5.81
CA ARG A 87 17.94 22.04 -6.33
C ARG A 87 16.95 21.65 -5.22
N ASP A 88 16.78 22.51 -4.23
CA ASP A 88 15.60 22.60 -3.38
C ASP A 88 14.61 23.48 -4.19
N SER A 89 13.34 23.09 -4.28
CA SER A 89 12.31 23.93 -4.89
C SER A 89 12.18 25.21 -4.08
N SER A 90 12.98 26.22 -4.41
CA SER A 90 12.93 27.55 -3.84
C SER A 90 11.52 28.06 -4.00
N MET A 91 10.84 28.34 -2.89
CA MET A 91 9.50 28.92 -2.86
C MET A 91 9.48 30.17 -3.75
N ASN A 92 8.86 30.05 -4.93
CA ASN A 92 8.78 31.16 -5.86
C ASN A 92 7.68 32.10 -5.37
N VAL A 93 8.08 33.20 -4.74
CA VAL A 93 7.16 34.25 -4.26
C VAL A 93 6.28 34.78 -5.41
N GLN A 94 6.74 34.68 -6.67
CA GLN A 94 5.99 35.16 -7.84
C GLN A 94 4.72 34.33 -8.12
N THR A 95 4.63 33.08 -7.67
CA THR A 95 3.44 32.24 -7.86
C THR A 95 2.54 32.19 -6.63
N LEU A 96 2.94 32.78 -5.52
CA LEU A 96 2.19 32.69 -4.27
C LEU A 96 0.85 33.42 -4.39
N LEU A 97 -0.24 32.71 -4.11
CA LEU A 97 -1.59 33.27 -4.07
C LEU A 97 -1.94 33.68 -2.64
N GLU A 98 -1.89 32.73 -1.72
CA GLU A 98 -2.30 32.92 -0.32
C GLU A 98 -1.45 32.06 0.63
N THR A 99 -1.35 32.48 1.89
CA THR A 99 -0.62 31.74 2.93
C THR A 99 -1.32 31.84 4.28
N TRP A 100 -1.32 30.73 5.02
CA TRP A 100 -1.80 30.65 6.39
C TRP A 100 -0.71 30.09 7.31
N PHE A 101 -0.68 30.63 8.53
CA PHE A 101 0.24 30.22 9.59
C PHE A 101 -0.56 29.94 10.86
N TYR A 102 -0.35 28.75 11.43
CA TYR A 102 -0.96 28.35 12.70
C TYR A 102 0.11 27.80 13.64
N GLU A 103 0.10 28.25 14.89
CA GLU A 103 0.82 27.57 15.95
C GLU A 103 -0.01 26.37 16.43
N VAL A 104 0.64 25.23 16.58
CA VAL A 104 -0.01 23.95 16.89
C VAL A 104 0.75 23.21 17.98
N CYS A 105 0.23 22.07 18.42
CA CYS A 105 1.03 21.15 19.22
C CYS A 105 2.08 20.45 18.34
N PRO A 106 3.23 19.99 18.87
CA PRO A 106 4.21 19.20 18.11
C PRO A 106 3.66 17.87 17.57
N ARG A 107 2.65 17.33 18.26
CA ARG A 107 1.89 16.13 17.90
C ARG A 107 0.43 16.53 17.74
N GLY A 108 -0.18 16.07 16.67
CA GLY A 108 -1.54 16.41 16.30
C GLY A 108 -1.90 15.72 15.00
N SER A 109 -2.95 16.19 14.35
CA SER A 109 -3.38 15.67 13.06
C SER A 109 -3.72 16.77 12.07
N LEU A 110 -3.61 16.46 10.79
CA LEU A 110 -4.12 17.26 9.68
C LEU A 110 -5.24 16.49 8.97
N SER A 111 -6.42 17.08 8.93
CA SER A 111 -7.55 16.63 8.13
C SER A 111 -7.74 17.58 6.96
N ALA A 112 -7.49 17.13 5.73
CA ALA A 112 -7.52 17.97 4.54
C ALA A 112 -8.42 17.39 3.45
N THR A 113 -9.33 18.20 2.89
CA THR A 113 -10.08 17.88 1.66
C THR A 113 -9.72 18.88 0.57
N MET A 114 -9.04 18.42 -0.48
CA MET A 114 -8.42 19.31 -1.48
C MET A 114 -8.91 19.02 -2.92
N PRO A 115 -9.33 20.06 -3.65
CA PRO A 115 -9.60 20.03 -5.09
C PRO A 115 -8.37 20.44 -5.92
N PHE A 116 -7.18 20.48 -5.31
CA PHE A 116 -5.93 20.88 -5.93
C PHE A 116 -4.88 19.79 -5.79
N LYS A 117 -3.89 19.83 -6.69
CA LYS A 117 -2.66 19.06 -6.49
C LYS A 117 -2.04 19.48 -5.16
N THR A 118 -1.73 18.53 -4.30
CA THR A 118 -1.36 18.81 -2.91
C THR A 118 -0.02 18.18 -2.55
N TYR A 119 0.88 18.97 -1.98
CA TYR A 119 2.15 18.53 -1.44
C TYR A 119 2.12 18.68 0.08
N ILE A 120 2.37 17.60 0.81
CA ILE A 120 2.52 17.59 2.25
C ILE A 120 3.96 17.24 2.58
N LYS A 121 4.60 18.10 3.36
CA LYS A 121 5.99 17.92 3.79
C LYS A 121 6.09 18.15 5.28
N SER A 122 7.01 17.42 5.92
CA SER A 122 7.40 17.79 7.28
C SER A 122 8.20 19.09 7.29
N LEU A 123 8.13 19.81 8.40
CA LEU A 123 9.04 20.92 8.68
C LEU A 123 10.46 20.38 8.91
N LYS A 124 11.43 20.88 8.13
CA LYS A 124 12.84 20.43 8.19
C LYS A 124 13.53 20.72 9.53
N GLN A 125 13.04 21.71 10.28
CA GLN A 125 13.64 22.14 11.54
C GLN A 125 12.83 21.63 12.74
N PRO A 126 13.41 20.77 13.59
CA PRO A 126 12.71 20.20 14.74
C PRO A 126 12.34 21.29 15.76
N GLY A 127 11.14 21.19 16.33
CA GLY A 127 10.62 22.11 17.36
C GLY A 127 9.79 23.28 16.83
N LEU A 128 9.67 23.45 15.50
CA LEU A 128 8.67 24.34 14.93
C LEU A 128 7.29 23.69 15.00
N ASN A 129 6.52 24.06 16.02
CA ASN A 129 5.13 23.62 16.17
C ASN A 129 4.22 24.53 15.36
N LYS A 130 4.42 24.53 14.05
CA LYS A 130 3.67 25.36 13.12
C LYS A 130 3.08 24.51 12.01
N VAL A 131 1.93 24.92 11.52
CA VAL A 131 1.42 24.49 10.23
C VAL A 131 1.48 25.68 9.29
N ILE A 132 2.06 25.48 8.11
CA ILE A 132 2.14 26.47 7.04
C ILE A 132 1.38 25.90 5.86
N ILE A 133 0.37 26.63 5.38
CA ILE A 133 -0.40 26.27 4.19
C ILE A 133 -0.19 27.37 3.17
N GLN A 134 0.17 27.00 1.94
CA GLN A 134 0.41 27.93 0.85
C GLN A 134 -0.33 27.46 -0.39
N LEU A 135 -1.01 28.39 -1.05
CA LEU A 135 -1.55 28.17 -2.39
C LEU A 135 -0.66 28.89 -3.40
N HIS A 136 -0.28 28.18 -4.45
CA HIS A 136 0.53 28.69 -5.54
C HIS A 136 -0.17 28.49 -6.87
N TYR A 137 0.08 29.40 -7.81
CA TYR A 137 -0.23 29.19 -9.21
C TYR A 137 0.62 28.05 -9.78
N ASP A 138 -0.04 27.09 -10.44
CA ASP A 138 0.58 25.94 -11.06
C ASP A 138 1.18 26.31 -12.42
N ILE A 139 2.50 26.57 -12.47
CA ILE A 139 3.20 26.89 -13.72
C ILE A 139 3.14 25.73 -14.72
N ASP A 140 3.13 24.49 -14.24
CA ASP A 140 3.16 23.29 -15.09
C ASP A 140 1.81 23.05 -15.79
N SER A 141 0.74 23.69 -15.31
CA SER A 141 -0.58 23.63 -15.92
C SER A 141 -0.73 24.51 -17.17
N ASN A 142 0.25 25.38 -17.47
CA ASN A 142 0.16 26.36 -18.54
C ASN A 142 1.21 26.10 -19.65
N SER A 143 0.78 26.01 -20.91
CA SER A 143 1.65 25.65 -22.05
C SER A 143 2.75 26.68 -22.35
N ASP A 144 2.54 27.94 -21.94
CA ASP A 144 3.51 29.02 -22.13
C ASP A 144 4.49 29.18 -20.96
N HIS A 145 4.34 28.40 -19.88
CA HIS A 145 5.16 28.45 -18.64
C HIS A 145 5.38 29.85 -18.04
N LYS A 146 4.51 30.82 -18.36
CA LYS A 146 4.58 32.18 -17.85
C LYS A 146 3.61 32.34 -16.68
N VAL A 147 4.12 32.91 -15.60
CA VAL A 147 3.29 33.31 -14.44
C VAL A 147 2.41 34.49 -14.87
N PRO A 148 1.09 34.44 -14.61
CA PRO A 148 0.17 35.55 -14.85
C PRO A 148 0.59 36.82 -14.11
N GLU A 149 0.17 37.98 -14.61
CA GLU A 149 0.33 39.24 -13.89
C GLU A 149 -0.45 39.22 -12.56
N SER A 150 -0.04 40.04 -11.59
CA SER A 150 -0.63 40.07 -10.24
C SER A 150 -2.15 40.28 -10.24
N ILE A 151 -2.67 41.09 -11.18
CA ILE A 151 -4.11 41.31 -11.36
C ILE A 151 -4.83 39.98 -11.70
N GLN A 152 -4.25 39.16 -12.57
CA GLN A 152 -4.83 37.87 -12.96
C GLN A 152 -4.76 36.85 -11.82
N LEU A 153 -3.69 36.87 -11.01
CA LEU A 153 -3.59 36.03 -9.81
C LEU A 153 -4.68 36.36 -8.77
N SER A 154 -5.00 37.65 -8.57
CA SER A 154 -6.08 38.07 -7.67
C SER A 154 -7.49 37.67 -8.13
N GLN A 155 -7.68 37.39 -9.42
CA GLN A 155 -8.95 36.87 -9.93
C GLN A 155 -9.11 35.37 -9.62
N ILE A 156 -7.99 34.64 -9.49
CA ILE A 156 -7.99 33.22 -9.14
C ILE A 156 -8.46 33.00 -7.71
N SER A 157 -8.06 33.87 -6.77
CA SER A 157 -8.51 33.78 -5.36
C SER A 157 -10.03 33.92 -5.20
N ASN A 158 -10.72 34.59 -6.12
CA ASN A 158 -12.18 34.71 -6.08
C ASN A 158 -12.92 33.44 -6.53
N MET A 159 -12.21 32.46 -7.09
CA MET A 159 -12.82 31.23 -7.64
C MET A 159 -12.85 30.06 -6.65
N TYR A 160 -12.22 30.22 -5.48
CA TYR A 160 -12.18 29.23 -4.42
C TYR A 160 -12.42 29.86 -3.03
N GLU A 161 -12.89 29.05 -2.08
CA GLU A 161 -12.99 29.42 -0.66
C GLU A 161 -12.24 28.36 0.15
N LEU A 162 -11.06 28.72 0.68
CA LEU A 162 -10.28 27.85 1.56
C LEU A 162 -10.64 28.12 3.03
N LYS A 163 -11.27 27.14 3.67
CA LYS A 163 -11.56 27.14 5.11
C LYS A 163 -10.43 26.44 5.84
N VAL A 164 -9.77 27.18 6.72
CA VAL A 164 -8.63 26.74 7.51
C VAL A 164 -8.92 27.00 8.98
N SER A 165 -8.84 25.98 9.83
CA SER A 165 -9.05 26.12 11.28
C SER A 165 -8.27 25.10 12.10
N PHE A 166 -7.85 25.49 13.30
CA PHE A 166 -7.21 24.59 14.27
C PHE A 166 -8.15 24.33 15.44
N ASP A 167 -8.42 23.05 15.72
CA ASP A 167 -9.17 22.58 16.88
C ASP A 167 -8.17 22.25 18.00
N GLU A 168 -8.04 23.14 18.98
CA GLU A 168 -7.10 23.03 20.10
C GLU A 168 -7.39 21.80 20.98
N ASP A 169 -8.67 21.52 21.26
CA ASP A 169 -9.09 20.41 22.12
C ASP A 169 -8.68 19.06 21.52
N LYS A 170 -8.72 18.95 20.19
CA LYS A 170 -8.33 17.73 19.46
C LYS A 170 -6.91 17.77 18.90
N ALA A 171 -6.19 18.89 19.05
CA ALA A 171 -4.94 19.18 18.35
C ALA A 171 -5.01 18.84 16.84
N ASN A 172 -6.10 19.22 16.18
CA ASN A 172 -6.37 18.85 14.79
C ASN A 172 -6.53 20.08 13.89
N MET A 173 -5.70 20.11 12.84
CA MET A 173 -5.77 21.10 11.78
C MET A 173 -6.78 20.65 10.72
N ASN A 174 -7.77 21.50 10.42
CA ASN A 174 -8.78 21.24 9.41
C ASN A 174 -8.56 22.17 8.22
N VAL A 175 -8.51 21.58 7.04
CA VAL A 175 -8.39 22.33 5.78
C VAL A 175 -9.39 21.79 4.78
N SER A 176 -10.27 22.63 4.28
CA SER A 176 -11.25 22.25 3.25
C SER A 176 -11.40 23.39 2.26
N CYS A 177 -11.40 23.06 0.98
CA CYS A 177 -11.62 24.05 -0.07
C CYS A 177 -12.90 23.75 -0.84
N GLU A 178 -13.70 24.79 -1.04
CA GLU A 178 -14.80 24.79 -2.00
C GLU A 178 -14.34 25.53 -3.27
N VAL A 179 -14.68 25.00 -4.44
CA VAL A 179 -14.33 25.61 -5.74
C VAL A 179 -15.62 25.80 -6.53
N THR A 180 -15.66 26.87 -7.32
CA THR A 180 -16.80 27.14 -8.20
C THR A 180 -17.00 25.97 -9.18
N ASN A 181 -18.22 25.42 -9.22
CA ASN A 181 -18.53 24.26 -10.05
C ASN A 181 -18.15 24.47 -11.52
N GLY A 182 -17.47 23.48 -12.11
CA GLY A 182 -17.07 23.48 -13.52
C GLY A 182 -15.81 24.29 -13.84
N VAL A 183 -15.15 24.87 -12.83
CA VAL A 183 -13.89 25.61 -13.00
C VAL A 183 -12.71 24.72 -12.64
N VAL A 184 -11.77 24.57 -13.58
CA VAL A 184 -10.46 23.96 -13.31
C VAL A 184 -9.49 25.07 -12.95
N LEU A 185 -8.95 25.02 -11.73
CA LEU A 185 -8.00 26.02 -11.25
C LEU A 185 -6.55 25.54 -11.39
N PRO A 186 -5.65 26.37 -11.94
CA PRO A 186 -4.21 26.11 -12.00
C PRO A 186 -3.58 26.42 -10.63
N VAL A 187 -3.95 25.66 -9.61
CA VAL A 187 -3.52 25.89 -8.22
C VAL A 187 -2.89 24.62 -7.66
N VAL A 188 -1.75 24.80 -6.98
CA VAL A 188 -1.08 23.79 -6.16
C VAL A 188 -1.15 24.21 -4.71
N CYS A 189 -1.49 23.27 -3.83
CA CYS A 189 -1.47 23.44 -2.39
C CYS A 189 -0.19 22.82 -1.82
N ILE A 190 0.54 23.59 -1.01
CA ILE A 190 1.71 23.13 -0.27
C ILE A 190 1.38 23.26 1.22
N ILE A 191 1.49 22.16 1.95
CA ILE A 191 1.23 22.10 3.38
C ILE A 191 2.48 21.59 4.09
N GLN A 192 3.03 22.39 4.98
CA GLN A 192 4.11 22.00 5.86
C GLN A 192 3.58 21.79 7.27
N VAL A 193 3.83 20.62 7.84
CA VAL A 193 3.34 20.22 9.17
C VAL A 193 4.49 19.74 10.05
N PRO A 194 4.31 19.69 11.39
CA PRO A 194 5.29 19.03 12.25
C PRO A 194 5.50 17.57 11.87
N LEU A 195 6.72 17.08 12.03
CA LEU A 195 7.17 15.75 11.58
C LEU A 195 6.25 14.59 12.03
N GLN A 196 5.69 14.71 13.23
CA GLN A 196 4.89 13.67 13.90
C GLN A 196 3.37 13.85 13.73
N PHE A 197 2.93 14.67 12.76
CA PHE A 197 1.51 14.84 12.49
C PHE A 197 0.92 13.61 11.81
N ASP A 198 -0.24 13.17 12.31
CA ASP A 198 -1.08 12.20 11.61
C ASP A 198 -1.80 12.89 10.46
N LEU A 199 -2.01 12.16 9.36
CA LEU A 199 -2.58 12.72 8.14
C LEU A 199 -3.88 12.00 7.78
N ASN A 200 -4.92 12.77 7.46
CA ASN A 200 -6.18 12.30 6.89
C ASN A 200 -6.54 13.16 5.69
N LEU A 201 -6.22 12.66 4.50
CA LEU A 201 -6.25 13.44 3.26
C LEU A 201 -7.30 12.87 2.32
N LYS A 202 -8.12 13.76 1.76
CA LYS A 202 -9.10 13.45 0.73
C LYS A 202 -8.90 14.34 -0.48
N LEU A 203 -8.62 13.73 -1.62
CA LEU A 203 -8.36 14.42 -2.88
C LEU A 203 -9.56 14.23 -3.80
N LEU A 204 -10.08 15.33 -4.32
CA LEU A 204 -11.22 15.34 -5.20
C LEU A 204 -10.78 15.20 -6.66
N GLU A 205 -11.62 14.60 -7.49
CA GLU A 205 -11.40 14.50 -8.93
C GLU A 205 -10.04 13.87 -9.31
N GLU A 206 -9.32 14.46 -10.26
CA GLU A 206 -8.07 13.98 -10.86
C GLU A 206 -6.84 14.65 -10.23
N LYS A 207 -6.88 14.92 -8.93
CA LYS A 207 -5.85 15.69 -8.23
C LYS A 207 -4.89 14.80 -7.46
N ASP A 208 -3.61 15.00 -7.73
CA ASP A 208 -2.52 14.23 -7.15
C ASP A 208 -2.15 14.71 -5.75
N VAL A 209 -1.63 13.80 -4.94
CA VAL A 209 -1.08 14.10 -3.62
C VAL A 209 0.32 13.53 -3.48
N HIS A 210 1.19 14.32 -2.87
CA HIS A 210 2.55 13.95 -2.53
C HIS A 210 2.74 14.10 -1.02
N VAL A 211 3.18 13.05 -0.33
CA VAL A 211 3.49 13.07 1.10
C VAL A 211 4.97 12.73 1.27
N GLU A 212 5.73 13.64 1.89
CA GLU A 212 7.18 13.55 1.98
C GLU A 212 7.71 13.80 3.39
N GLY A 213 8.63 12.93 3.83
CA GLY A 213 9.45 13.16 5.01
C GLY A 213 8.71 13.08 6.34
N MET A 214 7.66 12.28 6.46
CA MET A 214 6.82 12.19 7.65
C MET A 214 7.24 11.05 8.60
N GLU A 215 7.08 11.26 9.91
CA GLU A 215 7.21 10.22 10.95
C GLU A 215 5.93 10.17 11.82
N SER A 216 4.83 9.68 11.25
CA SER A 216 3.47 9.75 11.82
C SER A 216 3.07 8.46 12.52
N ASN A 217 2.01 8.45 13.34
CA ASN A 217 1.38 7.18 13.71
C ASN A 217 0.51 6.67 12.56
N LYS A 218 -0.31 7.55 12.00
CA LYS A 218 -1.33 7.19 11.01
C LYS A 218 -1.34 8.16 9.82
N ILE A 219 -1.34 7.59 8.62
CA ILE A 219 -1.52 8.31 7.37
C ILE A 219 -2.66 7.65 6.60
N VAL A 220 -3.70 8.41 6.27
CA VAL A 220 -4.83 7.98 5.44
C VAL A 220 -4.94 8.93 4.25
N VAL A 221 -5.00 8.36 3.06
CA VAL A 221 -5.14 9.08 1.79
C VAL A 221 -6.24 8.45 0.96
N GLU A 222 -7.26 9.22 0.61
CA GLU A 222 -8.32 8.84 -0.31
C GLU A 222 -8.32 9.77 -1.52
N ALA A 223 -7.97 9.25 -2.70
CA ALA A 223 -8.05 9.96 -3.96
C ALA A 223 -9.16 9.38 -4.84
N GLU A 224 -9.85 10.23 -5.61
CA GLU A 224 -10.81 9.72 -6.59
C GLU A 224 -10.11 9.14 -7.81
N LYS A 225 -9.44 9.97 -8.59
CA LYS A 225 -8.74 9.53 -9.80
C LYS A 225 -7.26 9.93 -9.85
N GLY A 226 -6.84 10.82 -8.96
CA GLY A 226 -5.45 11.27 -8.85
C GLY A 226 -4.51 10.23 -8.27
N ASN A 227 -3.22 10.47 -8.47
CA ASN A 227 -2.12 9.67 -7.98
C ASN A 227 -1.78 9.98 -6.52
N CYS A 228 -1.35 8.96 -5.79
CA CYS A 228 -0.83 9.09 -4.43
C CYS A 228 0.68 8.78 -4.45
N CYS A 229 1.51 9.76 -4.09
CA CYS A 229 2.95 9.65 -4.12
C CYS A 229 3.53 9.78 -2.70
N PHE A 230 4.38 8.85 -2.29
CA PHE A 230 4.99 8.81 -0.97
C PHE A 230 6.52 8.80 -1.08
N ASN A 231 7.19 9.60 -0.24
CA ASN A 231 8.64 9.64 -0.18
C ASN A 231 9.15 9.78 1.27
N ASN A 232 10.05 8.89 1.69
CA ASN A 232 10.71 8.92 3.01
C ASN A 232 9.68 8.98 4.15
N VAL A 233 8.78 8.00 4.19
CA VAL A 233 7.68 7.95 5.15
C VAL A 233 7.95 6.86 6.17
N LYS A 234 7.89 7.21 7.46
CA LYS A 234 7.84 6.25 8.56
C LYS A 234 6.51 6.42 9.26
N CYS A 235 5.83 5.32 9.52
CA CYS A 235 4.60 5.34 10.27
C CYS A 235 4.31 4.01 10.94
N MET A 236 3.34 4.00 11.86
CA MET A 236 2.78 2.75 12.36
C MET A 236 1.82 2.14 11.33
N SER A 237 0.98 2.97 10.69
CA SER A 237 0.06 2.54 9.64
C SER A 237 -0.15 3.59 8.55
N LEU A 238 -0.14 3.14 7.29
CA LEU A 238 -0.50 3.94 6.12
C LEU A 238 -1.57 3.22 5.31
N SER A 239 -2.64 3.95 4.97
CA SER A 239 -3.70 3.51 4.07
C SER A 239 -3.82 4.49 2.92
N ALA A 240 -3.55 4.06 1.69
CA ALA A 240 -3.73 4.88 0.49
C ALA A 240 -4.67 4.19 -0.50
N MET A 241 -5.71 4.91 -0.91
CA MET A 241 -6.73 4.41 -1.81
C MET A 241 -6.92 5.38 -2.97
N SER A 242 -6.96 4.86 -4.20
CA SER A 242 -7.37 5.62 -5.40
C SER A 242 -8.39 4.83 -6.22
N ARG A 243 -9.40 5.46 -6.84
CA ARG A 243 -10.36 4.73 -7.71
C ARG A 243 -9.85 4.53 -9.13
N SER A 244 -8.77 5.19 -9.54
CA SER A 244 -8.13 4.95 -10.85
C SER A 244 -6.68 5.43 -10.98
N GLY A 245 -6.19 6.25 -10.04
CA GLY A 245 -4.82 6.76 -10.09
C GLY A 245 -3.80 5.76 -9.55
N ASN A 246 -2.53 6.05 -9.79
CA ASN A 246 -1.43 5.21 -9.34
C ASN A 246 -1.08 5.49 -7.88
N ILE A 247 -0.56 4.48 -7.20
CA ILE A 247 0.06 4.63 -5.88
C ILE A 247 1.55 4.37 -6.05
N THR A 248 2.37 5.35 -5.69
CA THR A 248 3.82 5.25 -5.84
C THR A 248 4.54 5.54 -4.53
N CYS A 249 5.57 4.75 -4.23
CA CYS A 249 6.51 5.04 -3.16
C CYS A 249 7.93 5.02 -3.70
N GLY A 250 8.50 6.23 -3.88
CA GLY A 250 9.80 6.42 -4.54
C GLY A 250 11.03 6.15 -3.66
N SER A 251 10.82 5.69 -2.42
CA SER A 251 11.90 5.37 -1.48
C SER A 251 11.43 4.35 -0.45
N THR A 252 12.08 4.30 0.72
CA THR A 252 11.70 3.38 1.78
C THR A 252 10.46 3.90 2.51
N LEU A 253 9.43 3.05 2.59
CA LEU A 253 8.31 3.20 3.49
C LEU A 253 8.47 2.22 4.65
N HIS A 254 8.52 2.75 5.87
CA HIS A 254 8.52 1.96 7.10
C HIS A 254 7.14 2.05 7.77
N GLY A 255 6.44 0.92 7.94
CA GLY A 255 5.12 0.86 8.56
C GLY A 255 4.19 -0.16 7.92
N ASN A 256 3.13 -0.52 8.64
CA ASN A 256 2.07 -1.35 8.08
C ASN A 256 1.37 -0.59 6.96
N SER A 257 1.17 -1.23 5.80
CA SER A 257 0.72 -0.55 4.60
C SER A 257 -0.50 -1.22 4.00
N TYR A 258 -1.51 -0.44 3.65
CA TYR A 258 -2.65 -0.85 2.85
C TYR A 258 -2.73 0.05 1.62
N PHE A 259 -2.50 -0.52 0.45
CA PHE A 259 -2.60 0.16 -0.83
C PHE A 259 -3.72 -0.47 -1.64
N GLN A 260 -4.68 0.35 -2.07
CA GLN A 260 -5.72 -0.08 -2.99
C GLN A 260 -5.85 0.88 -4.15
N THR A 261 -5.78 0.37 -5.37
CA THR A 261 -6.24 1.11 -6.55
C THR A 261 -7.14 0.25 -7.42
N ARG A 262 -7.90 0.88 -8.31
CA ARG A 262 -8.94 0.24 -9.14
C ARG A 262 -8.79 0.62 -10.61
N LYS A 263 -9.60 0.01 -11.47
CA LYS A 263 -9.49 0.16 -12.93
C LYS A 263 -8.04 -0.12 -13.38
N SER A 264 -7.42 0.79 -14.09
CA SER A 264 -6.05 0.70 -14.60
C SER A 264 -4.98 1.26 -13.66
N GLY A 265 -5.33 1.72 -12.46
CA GLY A 265 -4.35 2.25 -11.52
C GLY A 265 -3.37 1.18 -11.07
N SER A 266 -2.09 1.52 -10.97
CA SER A 266 -0.99 0.60 -10.61
C SER A 266 -0.33 0.99 -9.29
N ILE A 267 0.33 0.02 -8.65
CA ILE A 267 1.12 0.23 -7.43
C ILE A 267 2.60 0.03 -7.76
N SER A 268 3.46 1.00 -7.48
CA SER A 268 4.91 0.91 -7.73
C SER A 268 5.71 1.42 -6.54
N THR A 269 6.56 0.58 -5.97
CA THR A 269 7.31 0.91 -4.74
C THR A 269 8.76 0.45 -4.81
N GLU A 270 9.66 1.28 -4.28
CA GLU A 270 11.07 0.92 -4.15
C GLU A 270 11.30 -0.05 -2.99
N LYS A 271 10.89 0.33 -1.77
CA LYS A 271 11.11 -0.51 -0.59
C LYS A 271 9.97 -0.37 0.41
N LEU A 272 9.37 -1.49 0.80
CA LEU A 272 8.38 -1.55 1.88
C LEU A 272 8.92 -2.37 3.05
N GLN A 273 8.78 -1.85 4.26
CA GLN A 273 9.21 -2.52 5.49
C GLN A 273 8.14 -2.37 6.58
N GLY A 274 7.56 -3.48 7.05
CA GLY A 274 6.55 -3.43 8.11
C GLY A 274 5.92 -4.79 8.37
N SER A 275 5.29 -5.00 9.52
CA SER A 275 4.77 -6.33 9.88
C SER A 275 3.68 -6.83 8.94
N ASN A 276 2.77 -5.96 8.50
CA ASN A 276 1.69 -6.32 7.59
C ASN A 276 1.60 -5.35 6.41
N ILE A 277 1.71 -5.89 5.20
CA ILE A 277 1.63 -5.14 3.94
C ILE A 277 0.55 -5.75 3.05
N ILE A 278 -0.33 -4.91 2.53
CA ILE A 278 -1.42 -5.32 1.65
C ILE A 278 -1.45 -4.41 0.42
N CYS A 279 -1.42 -4.99 -0.77
CA CYS A 279 -1.52 -4.31 -2.05
C CYS A 279 -2.64 -4.92 -2.88
N GLU A 280 -3.62 -4.11 -3.28
CA GLU A 280 -4.79 -4.52 -4.06
C GLU A 280 -4.95 -3.66 -5.31
N THR A 281 -5.08 -4.30 -6.46
CA THR A 281 -5.36 -3.68 -7.76
C THR A 281 -6.55 -4.38 -8.45
N GLU A 282 -7.12 -3.75 -9.49
CA GLU A 282 -8.11 -4.39 -10.36
C GLU A 282 -7.43 -4.87 -11.65
N MET A 283 -7.08 -3.96 -12.56
CA MET A 283 -6.44 -4.28 -13.85
C MET A 283 -5.01 -3.73 -13.98
N GLY A 284 -4.55 -2.93 -13.00
CA GLY A 284 -3.19 -2.37 -13.01
C GLY A 284 -2.13 -3.36 -12.52
N SER A 285 -0.87 -2.97 -12.68
CA SER A 285 0.25 -3.81 -12.23
C SER A 285 0.68 -3.44 -10.81
N VAL A 286 1.29 -4.42 -10.12
CA VAL A 286 1.95 -4.20 -8.84
C VAL A 286 3.45 -4.45 -9.01
N SER A 287 4.28 -3.49 -8.62
CA SER A 287 5.73 -3.57 -8.64
C SER A 287 6.31 -3.18 -7.28
N VAL A 288 7.03 -4.10 -6.64
CA VAL A 288 7.72 -3.85 -5.36
C VAL A 288 9.14 -4.36 -5.50
N LYS A 289 10.13 -3.45 -5.54
CA LYS A 289 11.54 -3.88 -5.72
C LYS A 289 12.10 -4.58 -4.48
N SER A 290 11.71 -4.17 -3.28
CA SER A 290 12.18 -4.77 -2.03
C SER A 290 11.08 -4.78 -0.97
N LEU A 291 10.78 -5.96 -0.44
CA LEU A 291 9.71 -6.22 0.49
C LEU A 291 10.25 -6.94 1.73
N TYR A 292 10.12 -6.31 2.89
CA TYR A 292 10.49 -6.89 4.18
C TYR A 292 9.29 -6.84 5.11
N ALA A 293 8.58 -7.95 5.26
CA ALA A 293 7.39 -8.02 6.11
C ALA A 293 7.33 -9.31 6.91
N ASP A 294 6.52 -9.34 7.96
CA ASP A 294 6.15 -10.61 8.57
C ASP A 294 5.11 -11.29 7.66
N ASN A 295 4.12 -10.51 7.21
CA ASN A 295 3.05 -10.91 6.31
C ASN A 295 2.87 -9.89 5.18
N ALA A 296 2.78 -10.37 3.94
CA ALA A 296 2.44 -9.56 2.79
C ALA A 296 1.34 -10.22 1.96
N THR A 297 0.30 -9.46 1.60
CA THR A 297 -0.82 -9.92 0.77
C THR A 297 -0.93 -9.09 -0.50
N PHE A 298 -1.01 -9.76 -1.65
CA PHE A 298 -1.20 -9.15 -2.95
C PHE A 298 -2.48 -9.68 -3.60
N ARG A 299 -3.32 -8.78 -4.11
CA ARG A 299 -4.54 -9.14 -4.84
C ARG A 299 -4.69 -8.35 -6.12
N SER A 300 -5.03 -9.03 -7.22
CA SER A 300 -5.37 -8.37 -8.48
C SER A 300 -6.38 -9.16 -9.30
N ASP A 301 -7.27 -8.50 -10.05
CA ASP A 301 -8.14 -9.20 -11.00
C ASP A 301 -7.38 -9.51 -12.31
N ALA A 302 -6.54 -8.58 -12.77
CA ALA A 302 -5.62 -8.74 -13.88
C ALA A 302 -4.39 -7.83 -13.76
N GLY A 303 -3.41 -7.99 -14.65
CA GLY A 303 -2.17 -7.20 -14.64
C GLY A 303 -0.97 -7.97 -14.11
N SER A 304 0.23 -7.40 -14.20
CA SER A 304 1.47 -8.08 -13.78
C SER A 304 1.79 -7.81 -12.31
N ILE A 305 2.31 -8.81 -11.60
CA ILE A 305 2.80 -8.67 -10.23
C ILE A 305 4.29 -8.99 -10.22
N ASN A 306 5.11 -7.96 -10.01
CA ASN A 306 6.57 -8.05 -10.01
C ASN A 306 7.10 -7.72 -8.61
N LEU A 307 7.62 -8.73 -7.92
CA LEU A 307 8.24 -8.58 -6.61
C LEU A 307 9.73 -8.89 -6.76
N GLY A 308 10.60 -7.96 -6.37
CA GLY A 308 12.05 -8.13 -6.47
C GLY A 308 12.58 -9.05 -5.38
N HIS A 309 13.06 -8.46 -4.28
CA HIS A 309 13.54 -9.20 -3.11
C HIS A 309 12.48 -9.22 -2.02
N CYS A 310 12.06 -10.40 -1.60
CA CYS A 310 11.02 -10.60 -0.59
C CYS A 310 11.56 -11.35 0.63
N HIS A 311 11.22 -10.85 1.81
CA HIS A 311 11.44 -11.52 3.09
C HIS A 311 10.11 -11.56 3.85
N GLY A 312 9.73 -12.73 4.37
CA GLY A 312 8.48 -12.94 5.10
C GLY A 312 7.50 -13.94 4.48
N GLN A 313 6.30 -13.97 5.03
CA GLN A 313 5.20 -14.79 4.49
C GLN A 313 4.46 -14.03 3.39
N LEU A 314 4.38 -14.62 2.20
CA LEU A 314 3.79 -14.01 1.02
C LEU A 314 2.52 -14.75 0.59
N TYR A 315 1.41 -14.02 0.52
CA TYR A 315 0.12 -14.49 0.04
C TYR A 315 -0.28 -13.71 -1.21
N LEU A 316 -0.57 -14.40 -2.31
CA LEU A 316 -0.97 -13.78 -3.58
C LEU A 316 -2.22 -14.47 -4.13
N LEU A 317 -3.27 -13.70 -4.38
CA LEU A 317 -4.48 -14.17 -5.04
C LEU A 317 -4.77 -13.28 -6.24
N ALA A 318 -4.73 -13.83 -7.46
CA ALA A 318 -5.06 -13.04 -8.64
C ALA A 318 -5.84 -13.80 -9.72
N GLY A 319 -6.54 -13.06 -10.57
CA GLY A 319 -7.27 -13.59 -11.71
C GLY A 319 -6.34 -13.90 -12.88
N GLN A 320 -6.24 -12.95 -13.82
CA GLN A 320 -5.46 -13.04 -15.05
C GLN A 320 -4.14 -12.26 -14.93
N SER A 321 -3.12 -12.88 -14.33
CA SER A 321 -1.89 -12.18 -13.96
C SER A 321 -0.64 -13.01 -14.18
N ASP A 322 0.40 -12.39 -14.74
CA ASP A 322 1.75 -12.93 -14.69
C ASP A 322 2.42 -12.48 -13.38
N VAL A 323 3.03 -13.43 -12.67
CA VAL A 323 3.70 -13.21 -11.40
C VAL A 323 5.18 -13.50 -11.55
N ASN A 324 6.03 -12.55 -11.18
CA ASN A 324 7.47 -12.71 -11.11
C ASN A 324 7.97 -12.32 -9.71
N ILE A 325 8.62 -13.26 -9.02
CA ILE A 325 9.25 -13.08 -7.71
C ILE A 325 10.74 -13.34 -7.86
N GLY A 326 11.53 -12.27 -7.83
CA GLY A 326 12.97 -12.30 -8.09
C GLY A 326 13.77 -13.12 -7.07
N SER A 327 13.42 -13.01 -5.78
CA SER A 327 13.93 -13.89 -4.71
C SER A 327 13.01 -13.85 -3.49
N LEU A 328 12.75 -14.99 -2.87
CA LEU A 328 12.01 -15.11 -1.63
C LEU A 328 12.82 -15.82 -0.54
N ASP A 329 12.89 -15.18 0.63
CA ASP A 329 13.34 -15.76 1.90
C ASP A 329 12.15 -15.78 2.87
N GLY A 330 11.40 -16.87 2.85
CA GLY A 330 10.15 -17.03 3.59
C GLY A 330 9.17 -17.98 2.91
N ASP A 331 7.94 -18.02 3.41
CA ASP A 331 6.91 -18.94 2.91
C ASP A 331 6.03 -18.29 1.84
N LEU A 332 5.48 -19.13 0.96
CA LEU A 332 4.73 -18.69 -0.21
C LEU A 332 3.38 -19.40 -0.32
N ASP A 333 2.35 -18.63 -0.66
CA ASP A 333 1.05 -19.12 -1.08
C ASP A 333 0.53 -18.29 -2.26
N ILE A 334 0.42 -18.90 -3.45
CA ILE A 334 -0.04 -18.26 -4.68
C ILE A 334 -1.27 -19.02 -5.20
N GLY A 335 -2.35 -18.28 -5.48
CA GLY A 335 -3.51 -18.75 -6.23
C GLY A 335 -3.79 -17.87 -7.44
N LEU A 336 -3.70 -18.43 -8.65
CA LEU A 336 -4.03 -17.74 -9.91
C LEU A 336 -5.13 -18.46 -10.68
N GLN A 337 -6.03 -17.70 -11.32
CA GLN A 337 -6.95 -18.31 -12.30
C GLN A 337 -6.24 -18.63 -13.61
N SER A 338 -5.44 -17.69 -14.14
CA SER A 338 -4.62 -17.90 -15.32
C SER A 338 -3.43 -16.94 -15.38
N GLY A 339 -2.32 -17.39 -15.95
CA GLY A 339 -1.10 -16.61 -16.12
C GLY A 339 0.13 -17.40 -15.67
N ASN A 340 1.32 -16.87 -15.95
CA ASN A 340 2.56 -17.57 -15.64
C ASN A 340 3.11 -17.14 -14.29
N VAL A 341 3.77 -18.08 -13.59
CA VAL A 341 4.47 -17.81 -12.33
C VAL A 341 5.95 -18.09 -12.52
N SER A 342 6.80 -17.12 -12.19
CA SER A 342 8.24 -17.32 -12.02
C SER A 342 8.64 -16.92 -10.61
N VAL A 343 9.29 -17.83 -9.88
CA VAL A 343 9.75 -17.56 -8.51
C VAL A 343 11.13 -18.17 -8.28
N HIS A 344 11.98 -17.43 -7.58
CA HIS A 344 13.20 -17.96 -6.97
C HIS A 344 13.03 -18.10 -5.46
N LEU A 345 13.12 -19.34 -4.96
CA LEU A 345 13.02 -19.67 -3.54
C LEU A 345 14.44 -19.76 -2.97
N SER A 346 14.91 -18.68 -2.33
CA SER A 346 16.22 -18.65 -1.70
C SER A 346 16.23 -19.46 -0.41
N ARG A 347 15.18 -19.33 0.40
CA ARG A 347 14.89 -20.15 1.58
C ARG A 347 13.39 -20.16 1.83
N HIS A 348 12.85 -21.31 2.19
CA HIS A 348 11.43 -21.50 2.49
C HIS A 348 11.26 -22.68 3.45
N GLN A 349 10.18 -22.71 4.22
CA GLN A 349 9.68 -23.94 4.84
C GLN A 349 8.58 -24.55 3.98
N LYS A 350 7.70 -23.70 3.45
CA LYS A 350 6.58 -24.11 2.60
C LYS A 350 6.34 -23.13 1.45
N ALA A 351 6.18 -23.66 0.25
CA ALA A 351 5.67 -22.93 -0.90
C ALA A 351 4.48 -23.69 -1.51
N ASN A 352 3.33 -23.03 -1.65
CA ASN A 352 2.18 -23.55 -2.38
C ASN A 352 1.91 -22.63 -3.57
N ILE A 353 1.86 -23.20 -4.77
CA ILE A 353 1.60 -22.46 -6.01
C ILE A 353 0.51 -23.20 -6.77
N GLU A 354 -0.67 -22.61 -6.86
CA GLU A 354 -1.80 -23.13 -7.61
C GLU A 354 -2.17 -22.16 -8.73
N VAL A 355 -2.12 -22.63 -9.97
CA VAL A 355 -2.48 -21.87 -11.15
C VAL A 355 -3.51 -22.66 -11.94
N GLY A 356 -4.64 -22.05 -12.30
CA GLY A 356 -5.62 -22.71 -13.15
C GLY A 356 -5.02 -23.07 -14.51
N THR A 357 -4.60 -22.06 -15.28
CA THR A 357 -3.91 -22.24 -16.56
C THR A 357 -2.67 -21.36 -16.69
N GLY A 358 -1.54 -21.96 -17.06
CA GLY A 358 -0.28 -21.24 -17.24
C GLY A 358 0.92 -22.04 -16.75
N ASP A 359 2.11 -21.62 -17.16
CA ASP A 359 3.36 -22.29 -16.81
C ASP A 359 3.91 -21.78 -15.48
N ILE A 360 4.55 -22.69 -14.74
CA ILE A 360 5.15 -22.38 -13.44
C ILE A 360 6.63 -22.69 -13.50
N SER A 361 7.46 -21.68 -13.26
CA SER A 361 8.91 -21.82 -13.17
C SER A 361 9.37 -21.55 -11.74
N VAL A 362 9.91 -22.57 -11.08
CA VAL A 362 10.45 -22.49 -9.73
C VAL A 362 11.95 -22.69 -9.78
N SER A 363 12.70 -21.75 -9.21
CA SER A 363 14.15 -21.84 -9.14
C SER A 363 14.67 -21.88 -7.72
N PHE A 364 15.83 -22.52 -7.54
CA PHE A 364 16.45 -22.79 -6.24
C PHE A 364 17.95 -22.48 -6.28
N PRO A 365 18.56 -22.15 -5.12
CA PRO A 365 20.02 -22.18 -4.99
C PRO A 365 20.54 -23.63 -5.05
N ASP A 366 21.81 -23.80 -5.41
CA ASP A 366 22.46 -25.13 -5.51
C ASP A 366 22.47 -25.91 -4.18
N THR A 367 22.35 -25.20 -3.06
CA THR A 367 22.31 -25.77 -1.71
C THR A 367 20.91 -26.10 -1.22
N ALA A 368 19.88 -25.99 -2.06
CA ALA A 368 18.51 -26.22 -1.66
C ALA A 368 18.27 -27.66 -1.21
N SER A 369 17.37 -27.83 -0.24
CA SER A 369 16.89 -29.13 0.21
C SER A 369 15.39 -29.02 0.42
N THR A 370 14.60 -29.65 -0.45
CA THR A 370 13.14 -29.54 -0.42
C THR A 370 12.46 -30.76 -1.01
N ASP A 371 11.36 -31.18 -0.40
CA ASP A 371 10.43 -32.12 -0.99
C ASP A 371 9.58 -31.39 -2.05
N LEU A 372 9.19 -32.13 -3.08
CA LEU A 372 8.44 -31.66 -4.24
C LEU A 372 7.16 -32.48 -4.41
N ASN A 373 6.04 -31.79 -4.57
CA ASN A 373 4.75 -32.36 -4.94
C ASN A 373 4.18 -31.56 -6.11
N LEU A 374 4.13 -32.19 -7.28
CA LEU A 374 3.87 -31.53 -8.56
C LEU A 374 2.67 -32.16 -9.26
N ASP A 375 1.57 -31.41 -9.35
CA ASP A 375 0.37 -31.74 -10.12
C ASP A 375 0.38 -30.95 -11.44
N CYS A 376 0.84 -31.54 -12.55
CA CYS A 376 0.95 -30.84 -13.83
C CYS A 376 1.04 -31.78 -15.05
N ASN A 377 0.91 -31.21 -16.25
CA ASN A 377 0.96 -31.99 -17.49
C ASN A 377 2.36 -32.55 -17.77
N ALA A 378 3.39 -31.72 -17.57
CA ALA A 378 4.79 -32.09 -17.76
C ALA A 378 5.70 -31.32 -16.80
N VAL A 379 6.80 -31.97 -16.42
CA VAL A 379 7.87 -31.36 -15.61
C VAL A 379 9.15 -31.35 -16.43
N THR A 380 9.78 -30.18 -16.55
CA THR A 380 11.15 -30.03 -17.06
C THR A 380 12.09 -29.66 -15.93
N VAL A 381 13.32 -30.16 -16.00
CA VAL A 381 14.33 -29.97 -14.95
C VAL A 381 15.61 -29.49 -15.61
N ASP A 382 16.17 -28.39 -15.11
CA ASP A 382 17.52 -27.92 -15.48
C ASP A 382 18.57 -28.97 -15.06
N ASN A 383 19.51 -29.28 -15.96
CA ASN A 383 20.59 -30.25 -15.74
C ASN A 383 21.47 -29.95 -14.52
N ARG A 384 21.43 -28.71 -14.00
CA ARG A 384 22.16 -28.30 -12.78
C ARG A 384 21.46 -28.71 -11.49
N ILE A 385 20.18 -29.10 -11.52
CA ILE A 385 19.48 -29.61 -10.34
C ILE A 385 19.49 -31.13 -10.35
N ASP A 386 20.00 -31.72 -9.27
CA ASP A 386 19.79 -33.14 -8.99
C ASP A 386 18.43 -33.35 -8.30
N VAL A 387 17.43 -33.73 -9.10
CA VAL A 387 16.08 -34.04 -8.60
C VAL A 387 15.90 -35.55 -8.57
N HIS A 388 15.54 -36.08 -7.41
CA HIS A 388 15.20 -37.48 -7.24
C HIS A 388 13.68 -37.66 -7.21
N PHE A 389 13.10 -38.04 -8.35
CA PHE A 389 11.69 -38.39 -8.42
C PHE A 389 11.42 -39.78 -7.83
N THR A 390 10.24 -39.91 -7.24
CA THR A 390 9.68 -41.20 -6.82
C THR A 390 8.64 -41.64 -7.84
N ASP A 391 8.56 -42.94 -8.11
CA ASP A 391 7.57 -43.48 -9.03
C ASP A 391 6.15 -43.21 -8.49
N SER A 392 5.37 -42.49 -9.29
CA SER A 392 3.95 -42.23 -9.02
C SER A 392 3.11 -42.96 -10.05
N GLU A 393 2.13 -43.74 -9.59
CA GLU A 393 1.14 -44.39 -10.46
C GLU A 393 0.04 -43.42 -10.92
N LEU A 394 -0.01 -42.22 -10.34
CA LEU A 394 -1.03 -41.23 -10.65
C LEU A 394 -0.63 -40.42 -11.90
N PRO A 395 -1.49 -40.36 -12.93
CA PRO A 395 -1.22 -39.54 -14.10
C PRO A 395 -1.15 -38.07 -13.70
N HIS A 396 -0.22 -37.33 -14.29
CA HIS A 396 -0.02 -35.88 -14.06
C HIS A 396 0.36 -35.50 -12.62
N HIS A 397 0.86 -36.47 -11.84
CA HIS A 397 1.33 -36.25 -10.49
C HIS A 397 2.74 -36.81 -10.32
N LYS A 398 3.66 -35.97 -9.82
CA LYS A 398 5.05 -36.36 -9.52
C LYS A 398 5.42 -35.93 -8.11
N GLU A 399 6.00 -36.86 -7.37
CA GLU A 399 6.64 -36.60 -6.08
C GLU A 399 8.14 -36.75 -6.20
N GLY A 400 8.90 -35.98 -5.45
CA GLY A 400 10.35 -36.05 -5.46
C GLY A 400 10.98 -35.17 -4.40
N TYR A 401 12.29 -35.02 -4.49
CA TYR A 401 13.03 -34.12 -3.61
C TYR A 401 14.30 -33.62 -4.29
N ILE A 402 14.78 -32.46 -3.82
CA ILE A 402 16.09 -31.88 -4.10
C ILE A 402 16.87 -31.94 -2.79
N GLY A 403 18.14 -32.34 -2.82
CA GLY A 403 19.00 -32.37 -1.64
C GLY A 403 18.52 -33.33 -0.55
N ILE A 404 18.28 -32.83 0.66
CA ILE A 404 17.87 -33.62 1.82
C ILE A 404 16.33 -33.60 1.98
N LYS A 405 15.72 -34.78 2.10
CA LYS A 405 14.28 -34.95 2.34
C LYS A 405 13.81 -34.34 3.67
N GLY A 406 12.56 -33.85 3.71
CA GLY A 406 11.89 -33.42 4.94
C GLY A 406 12.35 -32.06 5.49
N MET A 407 13.19 -31.33 4.75
CA MET A 407 13.70 -30.02 5.18
C MET A 407 12.71 -28.88 4.91
N SER A 408 12.05 -28.91 3.75
CA SER A 408 11.02 -27.95 3.34
C SER A 408 10.11 -28.60 2.29
N LEU A 409 9.00 -27.95 1.93
CA LEU A 409 8.02 -28.47 0.98
C LEU A 409 7.66 -27.45 -0.09
N VAL A 410 7.62 -27.90 -1.35
CA VAL A 410 7.08 -27.14 -2.49
C VAL A 410 5.94 -27.94 -3.12
N ASN A 411 4.73 -27.40 -3.03
CA ASN A 411 3.54 -27.90 -3.72
C ASN A 411 3.26 -27.01 -4.93
N VAL A 412 3.16 -27.61 -6.11
CA VAL A 412 2.86 -26.89 -7.36
C VAL A 412 1.74 -27.59 -8.08
N ARG A 413 0.72 -26.84 -8.49
CA ARG A 413 -0.40 -27.33 -9.28
C ARG A 413 -0.68 -26.42 -10.46
N THR A 414 -0.76 -27.00 -11.66
CA THR A 414 -1.32 -26.35 -12.86
C THR A 414 -2.17 -27.33 -13.66
N LEU A 415 -3.37 -26.93 -14.11
CA LEU A 415 -4.30 -27.87 -14.77
C LEU A 415 -3.86 -28.22 -16.20
N SER A 416 -3.22 -27.29 -16.89
CA SER A 416 -2.83 -27.45 -18.30
C SER A 416 -1.40 -27.02 -18.62
N GLY A 417 -0.70 -26.42 -17.65
CA GLY A 417 0.66 -25.91 -17.86
C GLY A 417 1.76 -26.91 -17.60
N THR A 418 2.97 -26.45 -17.81
CA THR A 418 4.22 -27.14 -17.48
C THR A 418 4.83 -26.57 -16.21
N VAL A 419 5.58 -27.42 -15.50
CA VAL A 419 6.40 -27.01 -14.36
C VAL A 419 7.86 -27.10 -14.75
N ASN A 420 8.59 -26.00 -14.61
CA ASN A 420 10.01 -25.90 -14.91
C ASN A 420 10.80 -25.69 -13.62
N LEU A 421 11.65 -26.66 -13.27
CA LEU A 421 12.54 -26.56 -12.12
C LEU A 421 13.92 -26.09 -12.60
N GLN A 422 14.45 -25.03 -11.99
CA GLN A 422 15.72 -24.40 -12.41
C GLN A 422 16.69 -24.21 -11.23
N SER A 423 17.99 -24.39 -11.46
CA SER A 423 19.00 -23.86 -10.53
C SER A 423 19.30 -22.41 -10.93
N ARG A 424 19.41 -21.51 -9.96
CA ARG A 424 19.91 -20.14 -10.17
C ARG A 424 20.76 -19.72 -8.99
N ASP A 425 21.92 -19.18 -9.27
CA ASP A 425 22.76 -18.59 -8.23
C ASP A 425 22.27 -17.18 -7.87
N TRP A 426 22.50 -16.74 -6.63
CA TRP A 426 22.03 -15.44 -6.14
C TRP A 426 22.59 -14.27 -6.97
N ILE A 427 23.77 -14.44 -7.58
CA ILE A 427 24.37 -13.45 -8.51
C ILE A 427 23.53 -13.31 -9.78
N GLU A 428 22.96 -14.40 -10.29
CA GLU A 428 22.09 -14.39 -11.47
C GLU A 428 20.73 -13.76 -11.15
N THR A 429 20.25 -13.90 -9.90
CA THR A 429 18.96 -13.32 -9.46
C THR A 429 18.99 -11.80 -9.24
N THR A 430 20.18 -11.22 -9.06
CA THR A 430 20.33 -9.78 -8.76
C THR A 430 20.45 -8.91 -10.01
N ASN A 431 20.44 -9.48 -11.23
CA ASN A 431 20.68 -8.74 -12.48
C ASN A 431 21.94 -7.84 -12.41
N LEU A 432 22.91 -8.16 -11.54
CA LEU A 432 24.13 -7.37 -11.31
C LEU A 432 25.14 -7.48 -12.47
N PHE A 433 24.87 -8.32 -13.45
CA PHE A 433 25.56 -8.32 -14.74
C PHE A 433 24.76 -7.53 -15.76
N MET A 434 25.16 -6.27 -16.01
CA MET A 434 25.19 -5.58 -17.32
C MET A 434 25.29 -4.05 -17.13
N HIS A 435 26.48 -3.54 -16.74
CA HIS A 435 26.89 -2.18 -17.17
C HIS A 435 28.40 -1.88 -17.10
N LYS A 436 29.25 -2.82 -16.69
CA LYS A 436 30.71 -2.65 -16.78
C LYS A 436 31.32 -3.91 -17.36
N PHE A 437 31.55 -3.91 -18.67
CA PHE A 437 32.63 -4.60 -19.40
C PHE A 437 32.36 -4.40 -20.90
N LYS A 438 32.26 -3.13 -21.33
CA LYS A 438 32.35 -2.78 -22.76
C LYS A 438 33.59 -1.98 -23.13
N ASP A 439 34.44 -1.62 -22.17
CA ASP A 439 35.73 -0.99 -22.43
C ASP A 439 36.79 -1.69 -21.57
N LEU A 440 37.44 -2.71 -22.13
CA LEU A 440 38.79 -3.17 -21.81
C LEU A 440 39.32 -4.02 -22.96
#